data_AF-A0A242B0E0-F1
#
_entry.id   AF-A0A242B0E0-F1
#
_cell.length_a   1.000
_cell.length_b   1.000
_cell.length_c   1.000
_cell.angle_alpha   90.00
_cell.angle_beta   90.00
_cell.angle_gamma   90.00
#
_symmetry.space_group_name_H-M   'P 1'
#
loop_
_entity.id
_entity.type
_entity.pdbx_description
1 polymer ?
#
loop_
_entity_poly.entity_id
_entity_poly.type
_entity_poly.pdbx_seq_one_letter_code
_entity_poly.pdbx_strand_id
1 'polypeptide(L)'
;MEQYKYNISGEYNDWCEFRKGNVLIHNGSLLGMVKKVDDEILLRVNYNTEKYFYSIIKHSDGLKVIVPREPDLLQKEYKYEPIIFDSVEFKEFVNNIYFDEELLEHLSEVNKKDLINMWLLSSPDCKNYKDVNEMKKDILNNILFFSDDCYTVSQLRNLINTSEFSINAIPDNYKLVLIYVDSDTKGIYEWNGLIKIDNRIYLKLNDKYYLNC
;
A
#
# COMPACT_ATOMS: atom_id res chain seq x y z
N MET A 1 -0.78 -15.00 -12.87
CA MET A 1 -0.32 -13.80 -12.14
C MET A 1 -0.99 -12.59 -12.77
N GLU A 2 -1.64 -11.75 -11.97
CA GLU A 2 -2.18 -10.48 -12.49
C GLU A 2 -1.03 -9.48 -12.60
N GLN A 3 -0.73 -9.12 -13.85
CA GLN A 3 0.18 -8.06 -14.24
C GLN A 3 -0.55 -6.72 -14.20
N TYR A 4 0.23 -5.64 -14.11
CA TYR A 4 -0.26 -4.30 -14.34
C TYR A 4 -0.73 -4.15 -15.79
N LYS A 5 -1.82 -3.40 -16.00
CA LYS A 5 -2.39 -3.15 -17.32
C LYS A 5 -2.55 -1.66 -17.55
N TYR A 6 -2.22 -1.23 -18.75
CA TYR A 6 -2.34 0.15 -19.22
C TYR A 6 -3.24 0.15 -20.45
N ASN A 7 -4.33 0.93 -20.40
CA ASN A 7 -5.11 1.26 -21.58
C ASN A 7 -4.92 2.75 -21.87
N ILE A 8 -4.11 3.04 -22.88
CA ILE A 8 -3.82 4.41 -23.32
C ILE A 8 -4.78 4.74 -24.46
N SER A 9 -5.44 5.89 -24.33
CA SER A 9 -6.46 6.36 -25.26
C SER A 9 -6.46 7.89 -25.35
N GLY A 10 -7.38 8.43 -26.13
CA GLY A 10 -7.43 9.85 -26.47
C GLY A 10 -6.75 10.12 -27.82
N GLU A 11 -7.10 11.26 -28.42
CA GLU A 11 -6.54 11.69 -29.72
C GLU A 11 -5.01 11.82 -29.66
N TYR A 12 -4.49 12.20 -28.48
CA TYR A 12 -3.08 12.44 -28.25
C TYR A 12 -2.42 11.37 -27.37
N ASN A 13 -3.06 10.20 -27.17
CA ASN A 13 -2.60 9.19 -26.21
C ASN A 13 -2.33 9.81 -24.82
N ASP A 14 -3.25 10.66 -24.37
CA ASP A 14 -3.12 11.52 -23.20
C ASP A 14 -4.05 11.10 -22.06
N TRP A 15 -4.80 10.00 -22.22
CA TRP A 15 -5.64 9.40 -21.19
C TRP A 15 -5.16 7.98 -20.89
N CYS A 16 -5.06 7.64 -19.61
CA CYS A 16 -4.58 6.34 -19.15
C CYS A 16 -5.55 5.73 -18.13
N GLU A 17 -5.98 4.50 -18.42
CA GLU A 17 -6.53 3.59 -17.41
C GLU A 17 -5.42 2.64 -16.96
N PHE A 18 -4.99 2.77 -15.70
CA PHE A 18 -3.95 1.96 -15.07
C PHE A 18 -4.57 1.05 -14.00
N ARG A 19 -4.42 -0.26 -14.16
CA ARG A 19 -5.05 -1.28 -13.30
C ARG A 19 -4.07 -2.35 -12.85
N LYS A 20 -4.40 -3.02 -11.74
CA LYS A 20 -3.84 -4.32 -11.34
C LYS A 20 -5.00 -5.26 -11.01
N GLY A 21 -5.20 -6.29 -11.83
CA GLY A 21 -6.40 -7.12 -11.70
C GLY A 21 -7.69 -6.31 -11.87
N ASN A 22 -8.59 -6.42 -10.90
CA ASN A 22 -9.83 -5.65 -10.85
C ASN A 22 -9.67 -4.25 -10.21
N VAL A 23 -8.51 -3.95 -9.62
CA VAL A 23 -8.26 -2.66 -8.97
C VAL A 23 -7.89 -1.62 -10.02
N LEU A 24 -8.70 -0.56 -10.12
CA LEU A 24 -8.35 0.64 -10.87
C LEU A 24 -7.48 1.52 -9.99
N ILE A 25 -6.26 1.81 -10.43
CA ILE A 25 -5.31 2.63 -9.68
C ILE A 25 -5.42 4.09 -10.11
N HIS A 26 -5.43 4.32 -11.43
CA HIS A 26 -5.57 5.64 -12.04
C HIS A 26 -6.46 5.55 -13.28
N ASN A 27 -7.35 6.52 -13.42
CA ASN A 27 -8.14 6.74 -14.63
C ASN A 27 -8.22 8.24 -14.87
N GLY A 28 -7.44 8.73 -15.81
CA GLY A 28 -7.30 10.16 -15.99
C GLY A 28 -6.20 10.50 -16.98
N SER A 29 -5.88 11.78 -17.04
CA SER A 29 -4.81 12.25 -17.91
C SER A 29 -3.49 11.54 -17.59
N LEU A 30 -2.76 11.17 -18.64
CA LEU A 30 -1.40 10.66 -18.54
C LEU A 30 -0.40 11.81 -18.26
N LEU A 31 -0.73 13.02 -18.73
CA LEU A 31 0.01 14.23 -18.39
C LEU A 31 -0.12 14.53 -16.88
N GLY A 32 1.02 14.61 -16.21
CA GLY A 32 1.10 14.80 -14.77
C GLY A 32 0.60 13.61 -13.96
N MET A 33 0.46 12.42 -14.56
CA MET A 33 0.25 11.18 -13.82
C MET A 33 1.44 10.91 -12.88
N VAL A 34 2.66 11.15 -13.37
CA VAL A 34 3.87 11.18 -12.56
C VAL A 34 4.44 12.58 -12.58
N LYS A 35 4.87 13.10 -11.43
CA LYS A 35 5.49 14.43 -11.32
C LYS A 35 6.54 14.45 -10.21
N LYS A 36 7.54 15.31 -10.38
CA LYS A 36 8.51 15.63 -9.32
C LYS A 36 8.03 16.84 -8.53
N VAL A 37 8.04 16.75 -7.20
CA VAL A 37 7.78 17.85 -6.27
C VAL A 37 8.88 17.80 -5.22
N ASP A 38 9.70 18.83 -5.16
CA ASP A 38 10.93 18.85 -4.37
C ASP A 38 11.80 17.61 -4.69
N ASP A 39 12.14 16.81 -3.68
CA ASP A 39 12.92 15.57 -3.81
C ASP A 39 12.04 14.31 -3.93
N GLU A 40 10.71 14.48 -4.02
CA GLU A 40 9.77 13.37 -4.13
C GLU A 40 9.23 13.21 -5.56
N ILE A 41 9.09 11.95 -5.99
CA ILE A 41 8.41 11.61 -7.24
C ILE A 41 7.04 11.05 -6.87
N LEU A 42 6.00 11.71 -7.37
CA LEU A 42 4.62 11.46 -7.01
C LEU A 42 3.89 10.76 -8.16
N LEU A 43 3.18 9.69 -7.83
CA LEU A 43 2.18 9.05 -8.68
C LEU A 43 0.79 9.55 -8.29
N ARG A 44 0.06 10.12 -9.25
CA ARG A 44 -1.35 10.45 -9.12
C ARG A 44 -2.18 9.17 -9.24
N VAL A 45 -3.06 8.97 -8.27
CA VAL A 45 -3.99 7.83 -8.19
C VAL A 45 -5.39 8.32 -7.86
N ASN A 46 -6.42 7.54 -8.18
CA ASN A 46 -7.81 7.88 -7.82
C ASN A 46 -8.64 6.71 -7.33
N TYR A 47 -8.18 5.46 -7.48
CA TYR A 47 -8.85 4.28 -6.94
C TYR A 47 -10.35 4.17 -7.26
N ASN A 48 -10.73 4.51 -8.50
CA ASN A 48 -12.12 4.57 -8.97
C ASN A 48 -13.01 5.58 -8.20
N THR A 49 -12.40 6.63 -7.66
CA THR A 49 -13.09 7.77 -7.06
C THR A 49 -12.98 9.00 -7.96
N GLU A 50 -13.82 10.02 -7.72
CA GLU A 50 -13.74 11.32 -8.41
C GLU A 50 -12.58 12.19 -7.90
N LYS A 51 -11.96 11.82 -6.77
CA LYS A 51 -10.84 12.55 -6.17
C LYS A 51 -9.51 11.97 -6.63
N TYR A 52 -8.52 12.85 -6.79
CA TYR A 52 -7.13 12.45 -7.02
C TYR A 52 -6.33 12.57 -5.73
N PHE A 53 -5.45 11.61 -5.52
CA PHE A 53 -4.48 11.54 -4.43
C PHE A 53 -3.08 11.38 -5.00
N TYR A 54 -2.07 11.62 -4.16
CA TYR A 54 -0.68 11.43 -4.55
C TYR A 54 0.01 10.43 -3.62
N SER A 55 0.72 9.50 -4.23
CA SER A 55 1.58 8.54 -3.54
C SER A 55 3.03 8.75 -3.99
N ILE A 56 4.01 8.46 -3.14
CA ILE A 56 5.43 8.68 -3.43
C ILE A 56 6.02 7.40 -4.00
N ILE A 57 6.78 7.51 -5.09
CA ILE A 57 7.57 6.40 -5.64
C ILE A 57 8.87 6.30 -4.83
N LYS A 58 9.14 5.12 -4.25
CA LYS A 58 10.34 4.80 -3.49
C LYS A 58 10.94 3.47 -3.94
N HIS A 59 12.13 3.13 -3.45
CA HIS A 59 12.73 1.82 -3.69
C HIS A 59 12.92 1.01 -2.40
N SER A 60 12.91 -0.31 -2.53
CA SER A 60 13.24 -1.27 -1.47
C SER A 60 13.77 -2.54 -2.13
N ASP A 61 15.02 -2.95 -1.84
CA ASP A 61 15.62 -4.22 -2.28
C ASP A 61 15.27 -4.67 -3.72
N GLY A 62 15.57 -3.81 -4.71
CA GLY A 62 15.33 -4.10 -6.12
C GLY A 62 13.87 -3.94 -6.59
N LEU A 63 12.95 -3.63 -5.68
CA LEU A 63 11.54 -3.29 -5.96
C LEU A 63 11.35 -1.78 -6.01
N LYS A 64 10.34 -1.35 -6.77
CA LYS A 64 9.78 0.01 -6.65
C LYS A 64 8.43 -0.05 -5.95
N VAL A 65 8.26 0.80 -4.95
CA VAL A 65 7.13 0.78 -4.03
C VAL A 65 6.46 2.13 -4.03
N ILE A 66 5.14 2.13 -4.24
CA ILE A 66 4.35 3.35 -4.17
C ILE A 66 3.82 3.50 -2.76
N VAL A 67 4.35 4.44 -1.99
CA VAL A 67 4.00 4.64 -0.58
C VAL A 67 2.98 5.77 -0.43
N PRO A 68 2.01 5.64 0.50
CA PRO A 68 0.99 6.66 0.69
C PRO A 68 1.56 7.94 1.33
N ARG A 69 1.08 9.11 0.90
CA ARG A 69 1.45 10.40 1.49
C ARG A 69 0.54 10.73 2.68
N GLU A 70 1.09 11.31 3.74
CA GLU A 70 0.35 11.59 4.99
C GLU A 70 -0.97 12.38 4.83
N PRO A 71 -1.03 13.51 4.11
CA PRO A 71 -2.32 14.19 3.86
C PRO A 71 -3.38 13.31 3.19
N ASP A 72 -2.98 12.33 2.38
CA ASP A 72 -3.90 11.49 1.61
C ASP A 72 -4.32 10.24 2.41
N LEU A 73 -3.40 9.61 3.15
CA LEU A 73 -3.70 8.41 3.95
C LEU A 73 -4.70 8.62 5.08
N LEU A 74 -4.88 9.87 5.51
CA LEU A 74 -5.80 10.23 6.58
C LEU A 74 -7.22 10.46 6.07
N GLN A 75 -7.48 10.31 4.77
CA GLN A 75 -8.79 10.52 4.15
C GLN A 75 -9.49 9.19 3.89
N LYS A 76 -10.76 9.07 4.34
CA LYS A 76 -11.58 7.86 4.15
C LYS A 76 -11.76 7.47 2.67
N GLU A 77 -11.69 8.43 1.76
CA GLU A 77 -11.85 8.18 0.33
C GLU A 77 -10.60 7.58 -0.32
N TYR A 78 -9.44 7.65 0.35
CA TYR A 78 -8.19 7.11 -0.16
C TYR A 78 -8.12 5.60 0.08
N LYS A 79 -8.66 4.84 -0.88
CA LYS A 79 -8.66 3.37 -0.91
C LYS A 79 -7.32 2.83 -1.42
N TYR A 80 -6.27 3.13 -0.68
CA TYR A 80 -4.91 2.74 -1.05
C TYR A 80 -4.78 1.22 -1.21
N GLU A 81 -4.21 0.81 -2.34
CA GLU A 81 -3.83 -0.58 -2.59
C GLU A 81 -2.32 -0.62 -2.81
N PRO A 82 -1.57 -1.51 -2.15
CA PRO A 82 -0.12 -1.57 -2.31
C PRO A 82 0.31 -1.85 -3.76
N ILE A 83 0.98 -0.88 -4.37
CA ILE A 83 1.59 -1.00 -5.70
C ILE A 83 3.08 -1.24 -5.51
N ILE A 84 3.51 -2.43 -5.90
CA ILE A 84 4.89 -2.90 -5.80
C ILE A 84 5.22 -3.46 -7.18
N PHE A 85 6.25 -2.89 -7.80
CA PHE A 85 6.78 -3.30 -9.09
C PHE A 85 8.08 -4.06 -8.90
N ASP A 86 8.19 -5.21 -9.56
CA ASP A 86 9.52 -5.75 -9.87
C ASP A 86 10.19 -4.93 -10.99
N SER A 87 11.44 -5.28 -11.32
CA SER A 87 12.21 -4.56 -12.35
C SER A 87 11.56 -4.55 -13.75
N VAL A 88 10.83 -5.61 -14.12
CA VAL A 88 10.18 -5.74 -15.42
C VAL A 88 8.90 -4.91 -15.42
N GLU A 89 8.07 -5.07 -14.39
CA GLU A 89 6.83 -4.30 -14.22
C GLU A 89 7.13 -2.79 -14.13
N PHE A 90 8.22 -2.40 -13.47
CA PHE A 90 8.60 -1.00 -13.36
C PHE A 90 9.06 -0.42 -14.70
N LYS A 91 9.84 -1.17 -15.47
CA LYS A 91 10.24 -0.74 -16.82
C LYS A 91 9.02 -0.56 -17.74
N GLU A 92 8.04 -1.46 -17.65
CA GLU A 92 6.79 -1.32 -18.37
C GLU A 92 6.02 -0.07 -17.92
N PHE A 93 5.93 0.19 -16.61
CA PHE A 93 5.34 1.42 -16.09
C PHE A 93 6.01 2.68 -16.67
N VAL A 94 7.35 2.75 -16.66
CA VAL A 94 8.11 3.90 -17.17
C VAL A 94 7.87 4.12 -18.67
N ASN A 95 7.82 3.05 -19.47
CA ASN A 95 7.55 3.15 -20.90
C ASN A 95 6.15 3.69 -21.23
N ASN A 96 5.21 3.64 -20.27
CA ASN A 96 3.83 4.07 -20.46
C ASN A 96 3.53 5.47 -19.91
N ILE A 97 4.51 6.18 -19.33
CA ILE A 97 4.32 7.52 -18.74
C ILE A 97 5.13 8.60 -19.46
N TYR A 98 4.60 9.83 -19.47
CA TYR A 98 5.35 11.01 -19.92
C TYR A 98 6.20 11.58 -18.76
N PHE A 99 7.29 10.91 -18.42
CA PHE A 99 8.20 11.33 -17.34
C PHE A 99 9.66 11.01 -17.68
N ASP A 100 10.58 11.84 -17.18
CA ASP A 100 12.01 11.67 -17.38
C ASP A 100 12.54 10.50 -16.54
N GLU A 101 13.04 9.45 -17.20
CA GLU A 101 13.53 8.24 -16.55
C GLU A 101 14.77 8.51 -15.68
N GLU A 102 15.60 9.50 -16.03
CA GLU A 102 16.80 9.85 -15.24
C GLU A 102 16.41 10.31 -13.82
N LEU A 103 15.24 10.92 -13.66
CA LEU A 103 14.73 11.31 -12.35
C LEU A 103 14.37 10.09 -11.47
N LEU A 104 14.07 8.93 -12.07
CA LEU A 104 13.71 7.70 -11.37
C LEU A 104 14.92 6.90 -10.88
N GLU A 105 16.15 7.33 -11.20
CA GLU A 105 17.39 6.70 -10.74
C GLU A 105 17.69 7.00 -9.26
N HIS A 106 17.20 8.13 -8.75
CA HIS A 106 17.51 8.63 -7.40
C HIS A 106 16.29 8.65 -6.47
N LEU A 107 15.48 7.60 -6.52
CA LEU A 107 14.36 7.44 -5.59
C LEU A 107 14.87 7.32 -4.15
N SER A 108 14.07 7.81 -3.19
CA SER A 108 14.36 7.59 -1.78
C SER A 108 14.03 6.15 -1.37
N GLU A 109 14.74 5.67 -0.35
CA GLU A 109 14.49 4.35 0.22
C GLU A 109 13.19 4.35 1.04
N VAL A 110 12.44 3.25 0.95
CA VAL A 110 11.29 3.01 1.81
C VAL A 110 11.74 2.91 3.26
N ASN A 111 11.10 3.68 4.14
CA ASN A 111 11.38 3.61 5.57
C ASN A 111 10.29 2.85 6.33
N LYS A 112 10.56 2.57 7.61
CA LYS A 112 9.60 1.89 8.50
C LYS A 112 8.23 2.56 8.56
N LYS A 113 8.17 3.91 8.61
CA LYS A 113 6.91 4.64 8.69
C LYS A 113 6.06 4.39 7.44
N ASP A 114 6.69 4.37 6.27
CA ASP A 114 6.01 4.06 5.02
C ASP A 114 5.35 2.67 5.07
N LEU A 115 6.11 1.65 5.49
CA LEU A 115 5.63 0.26 5.53
C LEU A 115 4.51 0.04 6.54
N ILE A 116 4.61 0.65 7.71
CA ILE A 116 3.53 0.60 8.72
C ILE A 116 2.29 1.33 8.21
N ASN A 117 2.43 2.47 7.54
CA ASN A 117 1.29 3.19 6.96
C ASN A 117 0.61 2.36 5.86
N MET A 118 1.39 1.71 4.99
CA MET A 118 0.86 0.78 3.99
C MET A 118 0.09 -0.37 4.65
N TRP A 119 0.64 -0.94 5.73
CA TRP A 119 -0.04 -2.00 6.47
C TRP A 119 -1.34 -1.50 7.11
N LEU A 120 -1.33 -0.36 7.79
CA LEU A 120 -2.54 0.22 8.42
C LEU A 120 -3.65 0.47 7.38
N LEU A 121 -3.30 0.94 6.18
CA LEU A 121 -4.24 1.16 5.08
C LEU A 121 -4.78 -0.13 4.45
N SER A 122 -4.16 -1.28 4.71
CA SER A 122 -4.73 -2.58 4.31
C SER A 122 -5.96 -2.98 5.13
N SER A 123 -6.25 -2.25 6.23
CA SER A 123 -7.47 -2.44 6.99
C SER A 123 -8.70 -2.09 6.14
N PRO A 124 -9.72 -2.95 6.04
CA PRO A 124 -10.92 -2.71 5.24
C PRO A 124 -11.73 -1.47 5.61
N ASP A 125 -11.57 -0.93 6.81
CA ASP A 125 -12.30 0.23 7.27
C ASP A 125 -11.40 1.47 7.36
N CYS A 126 -11.58 2.39 6.43
CA CYS A 126 -10.90 3.68 6.41
C CYS A 126 -11.85 4.78 6.90
N LYS A 127 -11.35 5.61 7.81
CA LYS A 127 -12.04 6.80 8.34
C LYS A 127 -11.18 8.04 8.09
N ASN A 128 -11.75 9.21 8.38
CA ASN A 128 -10.97 10.43 8.42
C ASN A 128 -10.23 10.49 9.75
N TYR A 129 -8.93 10.73 9.71
CA TYR A 129 -8.07 10.87 10.89
C TYR A 129 -7.41 12.25 10.89
N LYS A 130 -7.13 12.79 12.08
CA LYS A 130 -6.37 14.02 12.27
C LYS A 130 -4.89 13.81 11.97
N ASP A 131 -4.35 12.66 12.38
CA ASP A 131 -2.95 12.29 12.21
C ASP A 131 -2.75 10.77 12.27
N VAL A 132 -1.54 10.32 11.90
CA VAL A 132 -1.16 8.89 11.87
C VAL A 132 -1.23 8.25 13.27
N ASN A 133 -0.98 9.02 14.34
CA ASN A 133 -1.01 8.47 15.69
C ASN A 133 -2.44 8.17 16.13
N GLU A 134 -3.40 9.01 15.74
CA GLU A 134 -4.83 8.73 15.93
C GLU A 134 -5.24 7.46 15.18
N MET A 135 -4.93 7.35 13.88
CA MET A 135 -5.22 6.16 13.07
C MET A 135 -4.67 4.88 13.72
N LYS A 136 -3.38 4.91 14.12
CA LYS A 136 -2.73 3.77 14.77
C LYS A 136 -3.38 3.41 16.10
N LYS A 137 -3.76 4.40 16.92
CA LYS A 137 -4.42 4.15 18.21
C LYS A 137 -5.82 3.58 18.02
N ASP A 138 -6.60 4.15 17.11
CA ASP A 138 -7.95 3.70 16.79
C ASP A 138 -7.93 2.22 16.38
N ILE A 139 -7.16 1.87 15.35
CA ILE A 139 -7.05 0.48 14.87
C ILE A 139 -6.58 -0.46 15.99
N LEU A 140 -5.48 -0.14 16.69
CA LEU A 140 -4.89 -1.06 17.66
C LEU A 140 -5.69 -1.19 18.97
N ASN A 141 -6.49 -0.20 19.34
CA ASN A 141 -7.31 -0.27 20.55
C ASN A 141 -8.65 -0.98 20.30
N ASN A 142 -9.11 -0.99 19.04
CA ASN A 142 -10.36 -1.64 18.67
C ASN A 142 -10.18 -3.09 18.19
N ILE A 143 -8.97 -3.66 18.27
CA ILE A 143 -8.76 -5.09 18.04
C ILE A 143 -9.44 -5.88 19.16
N LEU A 144 -10.37 -6.76 18.80
CA LEU A 144 -11.09 -7.63 19.73
C LEU A 144 -10.31 -8.92 19.98
N PHE A 145 -9.95 -9.64 18.91
CA PHE A 145 -9.20 -10.90 18.98
C PHE A 145 -8.57 -11.24 17.62
N PHE A 146 -7.74 -12.28 17.62
CA PHE A 146 -7.10 -12.84 16.42
C PHE A 146 -7.64 -14.24 16.19
N SER A 147 -7.67 -14.70 14.94
CA SER A 147 -7.96 -16.11 14.63
C SER A 147 -6.91 -17.11 15.15
N ASP A 148 -5.70 -16.62 15.50
CA ASP A 148 -4.70 -17.39 16.24
C ASP A 148 -4.81 -17.03 17.73
N ASP A 149 -5.45 -17.90 18.52
CA ASP A 149 -5.74 -17.68 19.94
C ASP A 149 -4.48 -17.47 20.80
N CYS A 150 -3.28 -17.85 20.30
CA CYS A 150 -2.02 -17.63 21.00
C CYS A 150 -1.41 -16.25 20.72
N TYR A 151 -1.96 -15.49 19.76
CA TYR A 151 -1.46 -14.17 19.39
C TYR A 151 -2.21 -13.05 20.10
N THR A 152 -1.49 -12.02 20.53
CA THR A 152 -2.02 -10.94 21.36
C THR A 152 -1.72 -9.57 20.76
N VAL A 153 -2.51 -8.57 21.15
CA VAL A 153 -2.29 -7.17 20.73
C VAL A 153 -0.91 -6.67 21.19
N SER A 154 -0.41 -7.15 22.34
CA SER A 154 0.94 -6.82 22.83
C SER A 154 2.03 -7.35 21.89
N GLN A 155 1.89 -8.57 21.36
CA GLN A 155 2.83 -9.11 20.37
C GLN A 155 2.77 -8.34 19.05
N LEU A 156 1.57 -7.94 18.60
CA LEU A 156 1.41 -7.09 17.43
C LEU A 156 2.08 -5.71 17.62
N ARG A 157 1.90 -5.09 18.80
CA ARG A 157 2.57 -3.82 19.13
C ARG A 157 4.08 -3.96 19.11
N ASN A 158 4.61 -5.08 19.61
CA ASN A 158 6.04 -5.36 19.56
C ASN A 158 6.53 -5.52 18.11
N LEU A 159 5.80 -6.27 17.28
CA LEU A 159 6.10 -6.49 15.86
C LEU A 159 6.15 -5.17 15.07
N ILE A 160 5.16 -4.30 15.25
CA ILE A 160 5.12 -2.97 14.60
C ILE A 160 6.27 -2.07 15.08
N ASN A 161 6.80 -2.33 16.28
CA ASN A 161 7.84 -1.52 16.89
C ASN A 161 9.27 -2.02 16.64
N THR A 162 9.48 -3.17 15.98
CA THR A 162 10.83 -3.65 15.61
C THR A 162 11.62 -2.61 14.79
N SER A 163 12.95 -2.67 14.83
CA SER A 163 13.83 -1.72 14.14
C SER A 163 13.90 -1.92 12.63
N GLU A 164 13.79 -3.16 12.17
CA GLU A 164 14.06 -3.54 10.78
C GLU A 164 12.81 -4.07 10.10
N PHE A 165 12.60 -3.64 8.86
CA PHE A 165 11.51 -4.08 8.00
C PHE A 165 12.05 -4.34 6.61
N SER A 166 11.62 -5.43 5.98
CA SER A 166 11.85 -5.68 4.55
C SER A 166 10.61 -6.25 3.88
N ILE A 167 10.41 -5.92 2.61
CA ILE A 167 9.31 -6.44 1.81
C ILE A 167 9.72 -7.79 1.23
N ASN A 168 8.92 -8.82 1.50
CA ASN A 168 9.20 -10.19 1.07
C ASN A 168 7.99 -10.78 0.35
N ALA A 169 8.24 -11.63 -0.65
CA ALA A 169 7.18 -12.37 -1.33
C ALA A 169 6.58 -13.43 -0.40
N ILE A 170 5.26 -13.57 -0.39
CA ILE A 170 4.57 -14.59 0.39
C ILE A 170 4.91 -15.97 -0.19
N PRO A 171 5.39 -16.93 0.62
CA PRO A 171 5.65 -18.29 0.17
C PRO A 171 4.34 -19.06 -0.05
N ASP A 172 4.38 -20.14 -0.83
CA ASP A 172 3.18 -20.96 -1.11
C ASP A 172 2.53 -21.56 0.14
N ASN A 173 3.32 -21.86 1.17
CA ASN A 173 2.84 -22.42 2.43
C ASN A 173 2.79 -21.36 3.52
N TYR A 174 1.64 -20.72 3.67
CA TYR A 174 1.35 -19.76 4.73
C TYR A 174 -0.07 -19.96 5.25
N LYS A 175 -0.34 -19.43 6.45
CA LYS A 175 -1.69 -19.34 7.00
C LYS A 175 -2.08 -17.89 7.17
N LEU A 176 -3.33 -17.56 6.87
CA LEU A 176 -3.89 -16.25 7.20
C LEU A 176 -4.17 -16.19 8.70
N VAL A 177 -3.84 -15.06 9.32
CA VAL A 177 -4.27 -14.74 10.68
C VAL A 177 -5.18 -13.51 10.58
N LEU A 178 -6.48 -13.74 10.74
CA LEU A 178 -7.50 -12.69 10.76
C LEU A 178 -7.39 -11.86 12.04
N ILE A 179 -7.53 -10.55 11.91
CA ILE A 179 -7.73 -9.61 12.99
C ILE A 179 -9.22 -9.25 13.01
N TYR A 180 -9.88 -9.45 14.14
CA TYR A 180 -11.26 -9.01 14.34
C TYR A 180 -11.24 -7.64 15.01
N VAL A 181 -11.78 -6.64 14.32
CA VAL A 181 -11.72 -5.23 14.75
C VAL A 181 -13.13 -4.69 14.90
N ASP A 182 -13.39 -3.99 15.99
CA ASP A 182 -14.63 -3.24 16.18
C ASP A 182 -14.55 -1.88 15.49
N SER A 183 -15.61 -1.48 14.82
CA SER A 183 -15.69 -0.15 14.21
C SER A 183 -17.07 0.45 14.35
N ASP A 184 -17.08 1.72 14.75
CA ASP A 184 -18.30 2.54 14.81
C ASP A 184 -19.06 2.62 13.46
N THR A 185 -18.39 2.41 12.32
CA THR A 185 -18.99 2.54 10.98
C THR A 185 -19.47 1.22 10.40
N LYS A 186 -18.77 0.11 10.66
CA LYS A 186 -19.05 -1.21 10.05
C LYS A 186 -19.48 -2.29 11.04
N GLY A 187 -19.49 -1.98 12.34
CA GLY A 187 -19.51 -3.00 13.38
C GLY A 187 -18.22 -3.83 13.33
N ILE A 188 -18.31 -5.09 13.75
CA ILE A 188 -17.17 -6.00 13.75
C ILE A 188 -16.85 -6.43 12.32
N TYR A 189 -15.59 -6.26 11.90
CA TYR A 189 -15.10 -6.73 10.60
C TYR A 189 -13.83 -7.57 10.73
N GLU A 190 -13.59 -8.39 9.71
CA GLU A 190 -12.39 -9.20 9.56
C GLU A 190 -11.35 -8.45 8.74
N TRP A 191 -10.12 -8.42 9.22
CA TRP A 191 -8.98 -7.85 8.52
C TRP A 191 -7.89 -8.91 8.31
N ASN A 192 -7.59 -9.18 7.03
CA ASN A 192 -6.52 -10.06 6.59
C ASN A 192 -5.14 -9.39 6.70
N GLY A 193 -4.83 -8.83 7.87
CA GLY A 193 -3.63 -8.01 8.09
C GLY A 193 -2.38 -8.81 8.46
N LEU A 194 -2.51 -10.12 8.72
CA LEU A 194 -1.40 -10.94 9.21
C LEU A 194 -1.30 -12.26 8.46
N ILE A 195 -0.08 -12.75 8.32
CA ILE A 195 0.20 -14.12 7.89
C ILE A 195 1.06 -14.84 8.93
N LYS A 196 0.96 -16.16 8.95
CA LYS A 196 1.81 -17.06 9.71
C LYS A 196 2.60 -17.94 8.75
N ILE A 197 3.92 -17.85 8.81
CA ILE A 197 4.85 -18.72 8.10
C ILE A 197 5.58 -19.51 9.18
N ASP A 198 5.49 -20.85 9.09
CA ASP A 198 5.90 -21.76 10.15
C ASP A 198 5.26 -21.39 11.50
N ASN A 199 6.08 -20.93 12.46
CA ASN A 199 5.67 -20.53 13.82
C ASN A 199 5.82 -19.03 14.07
N ARG A 200 5.97 -18.20 13.03
CA ARG A 200 6.14 -16.75 13.15
C ARG A 200 5.02 -16.01 12.41
N ILE A 201 4.58 -14.91 13.01
CA ILE A 201 3.52 -14.05 12.47
C ILE A 201 4.14 -12.77 11.93
N TYR A 202 3.68 -12.36 10.76
CA TYR A 202 4.18 -11.22 9.99
C TYR A 202 3.04 -10.32 9.52
N LEU A 203 3.36 -9.07 9.19
CA LEU A 203 2.40 -8.11 8.66
C LEU A 203 2.16 -8.38 7.16
N LYS A 204 0.92 -8.60 6.75
CA LYS A 204 0.54 -8.80 5.33
C LYS A 204 0.32 -7.44 4.66
N LEU A 205 0.98 -7.16 3.54
CA LEU A 205 0.72 -5.94 2.75
C LEU A 205 -0.43 -6.17 1.77
N ASN A 206 -0.32 -7.22 0.96
CA ASN A 206 -1.31 -7.63 -0.03
C ASN A 206 -1.22 -9.14 -0.24
N ASP A 207 -1.82 -9.67 -1.31
CA ASP A 207 -1.82 -11.12 -1.57
C ASP A 207 -0.48 -11.67 -2.06
N LYS A 208 0.50 -10.80 -2.37
CA LYS A 208 1.82 -11.20 -2.86
C LYS A 208 2.94 -10.92 -1.86
N TYR A 209 2.78 -9.94 -0.97
CA TYR A 209 3.88 -9.44 -0.14
C TYR A 209 3.51 -9.34 1.34
N TYR A 210 4.52 -9.58 2.17
CA TYR A 210 4.49 -9.38 3.61
C TYR A 210 5.72 -8.60 4.07
N LEU A 211 5.68 -8.10 5.30
CA LEU A 211 6.79 -7.44 5.96
C LEU A 211 7.49 -8.41 6.90
N ASN A 212 8.77 -8.65 6.66
CA ASN A 212 9.64 -9.32 7.63
C ASN A 212 10.07 -8.27 8.67
N CYS A 213 9.66 -8.47 9.92
CA CYS A 213 9.82 -7.53 11.04
C CYS A 213 10.39 -8.25 12.27
#